data_AF-A0A183DLP1-F1
#
_entry.id   AF-A0A183DLP1-F1
#
_cell.length_a   1.000
_cell.length_b   1.000
_cell.length_c   1.000
_cell.angle_alpha   90.00
_cell.angle_beta   90.00
_cell.angle_gamma   90.00
#
_symmetry.space_group_name_H-M   'P 1'
#
loop_
_entity.id
_entity.type
_entity.pdbx_description
1 polymer ?
#
loop_
_entity_poly.entity_id
_entity_poly.type
_entity_poly.pdbx_seq_one_letter_code
_entity_poly.pdbx_strand_id
1 'polypeptide(L)'
;MFCGVGLDFVGLVTVLVTVHLTSSQFSCRNRDGVSVDWFVGYKLPNSGKFPTEYPGATFLYADEASENWGNPENLNSSQSAIAATLSQYYKRRGDKVCYFSKFIPSS
;
A
#
# COMPACT_ATOMS: atom_id res chain seq x y z
N MET A 1 -36.12 3.58 37.46
CA MET A 1 -34.91 4.30 37.02
C MET A 1 -33.98 3.32 36.31
N PHE A 2 -34.29 2.96 35.06
CA PHE A 2 -33.39 2.25 34.13
C PHE A 2 -33.87 2.57 32.71
N CYS A 3 -33.68 3.82 32.28
CA CYS A 3 -34.07 4.30 30.95
C CYS A 3 -32.95 5.23 30.45
N GLY A 4 -31.79 4.65 30.11
CA GLY A 4 -30.63 5.43 29.65
C GLY A 4 -29.58 4.57 28.94
N VAL A 5 -29.29 3.36 29.43
CA VAL A 5 -28.19 2.52 28.90
C VAL A 5 -28.46 1.85 27.54
N GLY A 6 -29.69 1.87 27.02
CA GLY A 6 -30.06 1.17 25.78
C GLY A 6 -29.76 1.94 24.49
N LEU A 7 -29.87 3.28 24.51
CA LEU A 7 -29.60 4.12 23.33
C LEU A 7 -28.11 4.32 23.09
N ASP A 8 -27.32 4.45 24.16
CA ASP A 8 -25.87 4.64 24.07
C ASP A 8 -25.16 3.38 23.54
N PHE A 9 -25.60 2.19 23.95
CA PHE A 9 -25.01 0.93 23.49
C PHE A 9 -25.36 0.65 22.03
N VAL A 10 -26.61 0.90 21.62
CA VAL A 10 -27.04 0.78 20.22
C VAL A 10 -26.34 1.82 19.34
N GLY A 11 -26.19 3.06 19.83
CA GLY A 11 -25.44 4.11 19.14
C GLY A 11 -23.97 3.75 18.96
N LEU A 12 -23.29 3.29 20.02
CA LEU A 12 -21.91 2.84 19.98
C LEU A 12 -21.72 1.67 19.01
N VAL A 13 -22.58 0.65 19.08
CA VAL A 13 -22.55 -0.50 18.17
C VAL A 13 -22.78 -0.05 16.72
N THR A 14 -23.71 0.87 16.48
CA THR A 14 -23.97 1.40 15.12
C THR A 14 -22.76 2.16 14.57
N VAL A 15 -22.14 3.02 15.39
CA VAL A 15 -20.92 3.77 15.00
C VAL A 15 -19.78 2.81 14.69
N LEU A 16 -19.53 1.81 15.55
CA LEU A 16 -18.49 0.80 15.32
C LEU A 16 -18.73 -0.02 14.04
N VAL A 17 -19.98 -0.40 13.75
CA VAL A 17 -20.33 -1.11 12.52
C VAL A 17 -20.11 -0.24 11.28
N THR A 18 -20.45 1.05 11.32
CA THR A 18 -20.24 1.95 10.17
C THR A 18 -18.77 2.24 9.89
N VAL A 19 -17.91 2.31 10.91
CA VAL A 19 -16.46 2.54 10.74
C VAL A 19 -15.76 1.35 10.08
N HIS A 20 -16.24 0.12 10.27
CA HIS A 20 -15.70 -1.04 9.56
C HIS A 20 -16.03 -1.06 8.06
N LEU A 21 -17.06 -0.33 7.62
CA LEU A 21 -17.46 -0.29 6.21
C LEU A 21 -16.67 0.72 5.37
N THR A 22 -15.88 1.60 5.99
CA THR A 22 -15.12 2.65 5.30
C THR A 22 -13.67 2.29 4.99
N SER A 23 -13.23 1.05 5.28
CA SER A 23 -11.91 0.60 4.82
C SER A 23 -11.88 0.60 3.29
N SER A 24 -11.01 1.41 2.69
CA SER A 24 -10.85 1.41 1.24
C SER A 24 -10.60 -0.02 0.73
N GLN A 25 -11.34 -0.45 -0.29
CA GLN A 25 -11.15 -1.78 -0.89
C GLN A 25 -9.76 -1.95 -1.51
N PHE A 26 -9.07 -0.85 -1.77
CA PHE A 26 -7.71 -0.83 -2.30
C PHE A 26 -6.92 0.36 -1.74
N SER A 27 -5.74 0.09 -1.21
CA SER A 27 -4.80 1.11 -0.75
C SER A 27 -3.40 0.78 -1.23
N CYS A 28 -2.52 1.77 -1.24
CA CYS A 28 -1.08 1.51 -1.29
C CYS A 28 -0.70 0.65 -0.08
N ARG A 29 0.28 -0.25 -0.25
CA ARG A 29 0.81 -1.12 0.80
C ARG A 29 2.32 -0.97 0.87
N ASN A 30 2.84 -0.81 2.07
CA ASN A 30 4.28 -0.89 2.31
C ASN A 30 4.77 -2.36 2.25
N ARG A 31 6.08 -2.57 2.47
CA ARG A 31 6.71 -3.91 2.47
C ARG A 31 6.14 -4.89 3.49
N ASP A 32 5.61 -4.39 4.61
CA ASP A 32 4.97 -5.19 5.65
C ASP A 32 3.50 -5.49 5.35
N GLY A 33 2.99 -5.01 4.20
CA GLY A 33 1.59 -5.16 3.82
C GLY A 33 0.64 -4.23 4.57
N VAL A 34 1.16 -3.22 5.27
CA VAL A 34 0.35 -2.21 5.97
C VAL A 34 -0.13 -1.16 4.98
N SER A 35 -1.37 -0.71 5.14
CA SER A 35 -1.95 0.37 4.32
C SER A 35 -1.23 1.69 4.59
N VAL A 36 -0.82 2.34 3.52
CA VAL A 36 -0.19 3.66 3.50
C VAL A 36 -0.96 4.58 2.54
N ASP A 37 -0.88 5.88 2.75
CA ASP A 37 -1.55 6.85 1.87
C ASP A 37 -0.87 6.92 0.50
N TRP A 38 0.46 6.93 0.49
CA TRP A 38 1.27 6.94 -0.71
C TRP A 38 2.62 6.28 -0.47
N PHE A 39 3.20 5.72 -1.53
CA PHE A 39 4.63 5.43 -1.57
C PHE A 39 5.19 5.84 -2.93
N VAL A 40 6.49 6.07 -2.97
CA VAL A 40 7.25 6.33 -4.20
C VAL A 40 8.33 5.26 -4.34
N GLY A 41 8.48 4.76 -5.56
CA GLY A 41 9.51 3.80 -5.93
C GLY A 41 10.41 4.36 -7.02
N TYR A 42 11.72 4.45 -6.77
CA TYR A 42 12.71 4.84 -7.78
C TYR A 42 13.48 3.61 -8.27
N LYS A 43 13.21 3.18 -9.52
CA LYS A 43 13.87 2.00 -10.10
C LYS A 43 15.35 2.27 -10.32
N LEU A 44 16.19 1.38 -9.80
CA LEU A 44 17.64 1.43 -10.02
C LEU A 44 17.99 0.89 -11.42
N PRO A 45 19.00 1.45 -12.09
CA PRO A 45 19.38 1.02 -13.43
C PRO A 45 19.96 -0.40 -13.43
N ASN A 46 20.05 -1.01 -14.61
CA ASN A 46 20.97 -2.12 -14.83
C ASN A 46 22.30 -1.54 -15.28
N SER A 47 23.34 -1.62 -14.46
CA SER A 47 24.62 -0.99 -14.79
C SER A 47 25.42 -1.77 -15.84
N GLY A 48 25.12 -3.06 -16.06
CA GLY A 48 25.88 -3.98 -16.91
C GLY A 48 27.31 -4.28 -16.42
N LYS A 49 28.01 -3.28 -15.88
CA LYS A 49 29.37 -3.31 -15.32
C LYS A 49 29.39 -3.82 -13.88
N PHE A 50 28.36 -3.51 -13.10
CA PHE A 50 28.19 -3.92 -11.70
C PHE A 50 26.82 -4.61 -11.52
N PRO A 51 26.62 -5.80 -12.13
CA PRO A 51 25.32 -6.47 -12.16
C PRO A 51 24.84 -6.94 -10.79
N THR A 52 25.76 -7.15 -9.84
CA THR A 52 25.43 -7.50 -8.45
C THR A 52 24.90 -6.32 -7.64
N GLU A 53 25.47 -5.13 -7.86
CA GLU A 53 25.08 -3.90 -7.14
C GLU A 53 23.86 -3.22 -7.79
N TYR A 54 23.79 -3.24 -9.13
CA TYR A 54 22.72 -2.64 -9.92
C TYR A 54 22.15 -3.66 -10.91
N PRO A 55 21.32 -4.61 -10.44
CA PRO A 55 20.74 -5.65 -11.28
C PRO A 55 19.61 -5.14 -12.21
N GLY A 56 19.17 -3.89 -12.07
CA GLY A 56 18.03 -3.33 -12.83
C GLY A 56 16.66 -3.88 -12.42
N ALA A 57 16.60 -4.72 -11.39
CA ALA A 57 15.40 -5.31 -10.83
C ALA A 57 15.19 -4.89 -9.36
N THR A 58 15.82 -3.79 -8.93
CA THR A 58 15.68 -3.22 -7.59
C THR A 58 15.18 -1.78 -7.66
N PHE A 59 14.60 -1.28 -6.58
CA PHE A 59 14.10 0.09 -6.49
C PHE A 59 14.27 0.65 -5.07
N LEU A 60 14.53 1.95 -4.95
CA LEU A 60 14.47 2.67 -3.68
C LEU A 60 13.01 2.93 -3.31
N TYR A 61 12.70 2.84 -2.03
CA TYR A 61 11.35 3.01 -1.48
C TYR A 61 11.31 4.17 -0.49
N ALA A 62 10.22 4.94 -0.53
CA ALA A 62 9.84 5.90 0.51
C ALA A 62 8.32 6.04 0.58
N ASP A 63 7.78 6.31 1.76
CA ASP A 63 6.36 6.56 2.07
C ASP A 63 6.20 7.74 3.04
N GLU A 64 5.01 7.96 3.57
CA GLU A 64 4.74 9.07 4.50
C GLU A 64 5.56 9.03 5.79
N ALA A 65 6.02 7.84 6.22
CA ALA A 65 6.81 7.66 7.41
C ALA A 65 8.32 7.77 7.15
N SER A 66 8.72 7.89 5.88
CA SER A 66 10.12 7.87 5.46
C SER A 66 10.72 9.27 5.44
N GLU A 67 11.74 9.50 6.28
CA GLU A 67 12.53 10.75 6.22
C GLU A 67 13.47 10.80 5.01
N ASN A 68 13.93 9.64 4.53
CA ASN A 68 14.86 9.47 3.42
C ASN A 68 14.56 8.17 2.64
N TRP A 69 15.24 7.96 1.52
CA TRP A 69 15.17 6.68 0.79
C TRP A 69 15.60 5.51 1.68
N GLY A 70 14.73 4.50 1.77
CA GLY A 70 15.05 3.25 2.45
C GLY A 70 15.96 2.34 1.63
N ASN A 71 16.33 1.19 2.22
CA ASN A 71 17.09 0.17 1.52
C ASN A 71 16.37 -0.30 0.24
N PRO A 72 17.11 -0.60 -0.85
CA PRO A 72 16.51 -1.07 -2.09
C PRO A 72 15.69 -2.35 -1.89
N GLU A 73 14.50 -2.37 -2.46
CA GLU A 73 13.63 -3.54 -2.53
C GLU A 73 13.79 -4.23 -3.90
N ASN A 74 13.62 -5.55 -3.92
CA ASN A 74 13.66 -6.33 -5.16
C ASN A 74 12.27 -6.37 -5.82
N LEU A 75 12.16 -5.91 -7.06
CA LEU A 75 10.93 -5.89 -7.85
C LEU A 75 10.38 -7.30 -8.12
N ASN A 76 11.25 -8.31 -8.20
CA ASN A 76 10.86 -9.69 -8.43
C ASN A 76 10.43 -10.40 -7.14
N SER A 77 10.58 -9.76 -5.97
CA SER A 77 10.14 -10.33 -4.70
C SER A 77 8.64 -10.12 -4.48
N SER A 78 7.97 -11.18 -4.03
CA SER A 78 6.57 -11.12 -3.58
C SER A 78 6.38 -10.35 -2.26
N GLN A 79 7.48 -10.00 -1.58
CA GLN A 79 7.50 -9.24 -0.32
C GLN A 79 7.81 -7.75 -0.52
N SER A 80 7.81 -7.26 -1.77
CA SER A 80 7.98 -5.82 -2.04
C SER A 80 6.68 -5.05 -1.84
N ALA A 81 6.78 -3.75 -1.53
CA ALA A 81 5.63 -2.85 -1.46
C ALA A 81 4.79 -2.84 -2.76
N ILE A 82 5.46 -2.91 -3.91
CA ILE A 82 4.81 -3.00 -5.22
C ILE A 82 4.04 -4.32 -5.36
N ALA A 83 4.63 -5.45 -4.99
CA ALA A 83 3.95 -6.75 -5.03
C ALA A 83 2.76 -6.80 -4.06
N ALA A 84 2.92 -6.28 -2.84
CA ALA A 84 1.83 -6.19 -1.87
C ALA A 84 0.66 -5.35 -2.41
N THR A 85 0.95 -4.20 -3.02
CA THR A 85 -0.06 -3.31 -3.61
C THR A 85 -0.77 -3.97 -4.79
N LEU A 86 -0.02 -4.49 -5.77
CA LEU A 86 -0.58 -5.14 -6.97
C LEU A 86 -1.33 -6.43 -6.63
N SER A 87 -0.98 -7.13 -5.55
CA SER A 87 -1.69 -8.35 -5.14
C SER A 87 -3.17 -8.09 -4.86
N GLN A 88 -3.51 -6.91 -4.34
CA GLN A 88 -4.91 -6.51 -4.12
C GLN A 88 -5.65 -6.36 -5.45
N TYR A 89 -5.01 -5.75 -6.45
CA TYR A 89 -5.56 -5.56 -7.78
C TYR A 89 -5.81 -6.91 -8.48
N TYR A 90 -4.79 -7.77 -8.51
CA TYR A 90 -4.90 -9.06 -9.22
C TYR A 90 -5.90 -10.02 -8.57
N LYS A 91 -6.09 -9.95 -7.24
CA LYS A 91 -7.14 -10.72 -6.54
C LYS A 91 -8.56 -10.24 -6.86
N ARG A 92 -8.72 -8.97 -7.23
CA ARG A 92 -10.01 -8.30 -7.48
C ARG A 92 -10.18 -7.86 -8.93
N ARG A 93 -9.45 -8.48 -9.85
CA ARG A 93 -9.39 -8.07 -11.26
C ARG A 93 -10.75 -8.06 -11.98
N GLY A 94 -11.75 -8.77 -11.44
CA GLY A 94 -13.13 -8.78 -11.95
C GLY A 94 -14.03 -7.67 -11.38
N ASP A 95 -13.58 -6.96 -10.35
CA ASP A 95 -14.37 -5.93 -9.66
C ASP A 95 -14.19 -4.57 -10.35
N LYS A 96 -15.27 -3.81 -10.47
CA LYS A 96 -15.22 -2.42 -10.97
C LYS A 96 -14.78 -1.47 -9.85
N VAL A 97 -13.51 -1.52 -9.50
CA VAL A 97 -12.90 -0.60 -8.52
C VAL A 97 -12.08 0.44 -9.28
N CYS A 98 -12.23 1.72 -8.92
CA CYS A 98 -11.43 2.79 -9.49
C CYS A 98 -10.05 2.82 -8.82
N TYR A 99 -9.00 2.73 -9.62
CA TYR A 99 -7.60 2.83 -9.17
C TYR A 99 -6.94 4.00 -9.91
N PHE A 100 -6.16 4.82 -9.20
CA PHE A 100 -5.38 5.89 -9.81
C PHE A 100 -3.89 5.60 -9.63
N SER A 101 -3.21 5.24 -10.72
CA SER A 101 -1.74 5.08 -10.75
C SER A 101 -1.17 6.05 -11.78
N LYS A 102 -0.30 6.96 -11.34
CA LYS A 102 0.44 7.85 -12.24
C LYS A 102 1.87 7.35 -12.37
N PHE A 103 2.24 6.92 -13.57
CA PHE A 103 3.63 6.63 -13.88
C PHE A 103 4.36 7.94 -14.19
N ILE A 104 5.41 8.24 -13.42
CA ILE A 104 6.29 9.39 -13.69
C ILE A 104 7.52 8.83 -14.40
N PRO A 105 7.72 9.12 -15.70
CA PRO A 105 8.93 8.68 -16.40
C PRO A 105 10.16 9.33 -15.77
N SER A 106 11.21 8.54 -15.52
CA SER A 106 12.53 9.05 -15.17
C SER A 106 13.14 9.70 -16.42
N SER A 107 13.31 11.02 -16.39
CA SER A 107 13.93 11.85 -17.42
C SER A 107 15.39 11.47 -17.69
#